data_AF-E3MCL3-F1
#
_entry.id   AF-E3MCL3-F1
#
_cell.length_a   1.000
_cell.length_b   1.000
_cell.length_c   1.000
_cell.angle_alpha   90.00
_cell.angle_beta   90.00
_cell.angle_gamma   90.00
#
_symmetry.space_group_name_H-M   'P 1'
#
loop_
_entity.id
_entity.type
_entity.pdbx_description
1 polymer ?
#
loop_
_entity_poly.entity_id
_entity_poly.type
_entity_poly.pdbx_seq_one_letter_code
_entity_poly.pdbx_strand_id
1 'polypeptide(L)'
;MAENEDETIVPDDQCNLAASTPMKSSDLDNVESPKERKTSVAKCDGEGNPPPGSPGGSPPQLTPCSIPPRRRRSPRRPEVSASRLPLKVLNKIFQYLSLKGKNFFNEHFLPYFIDLRSAMLTCHSWNNALAMEDSDIWQQLLSLKLPEAAVVDPFLFAELGSARKKLRAWYYAWNTDDISRNNYVRTNGFTVHRQPVAQSTDGVRGKRGVSQGVHAFDITWDGPLGTVAVVGFATKHAALQCAGYIALLGSDDQSWGWNLVDNVLMHNGTQLGVYPKMNNPPKYEVGEKIRLVVDCEKHVAYFERNSEFLGIAFSHIPPLRLYPAVCAVYGNTEVTMVYVGSPQMG
;
A
#
# COMPACT_ATOMS: atom_id res chain seq x y z
N MET A 1 -42.38 26.91 -49.03
CA MET A 1 -43.40 25.92 -49.41
C MET A 1 -42.86 24.55 -49.04
N ALA A 2 -43.58 23.86 -48.14
CA ALA A 2 -43.43 22.49 -47.63
C ALA A 2 -42.14 22.21 -46.82
N GLU A 3 -42.11 22.04 -45.48
CA GLU A 3 -42.94 21.27 -44.51
C GLU A 3 -42.96 19.73 -44.70
N ASN A 4 -42.82 19.05 -43.55
CA ASN A 4 -43.03 17.64 -43.15
C ASN A 4 -41.85 17.25 -42.23
N GLU A 5 -41.91 17.18 -40.89
CA GLU A 5 -42.90 16.60 -39.94
C GLU A 5 -43.22 15.12 -40.19
N ASP A 6 -42.68 14.27 -39.29
CA ASP A 6 -43.24 13.04 -38.65
C ASP A 6 -42.09 12.10 -38.25
N GLU A 7 -42.17 11.23 -37.25
CA GLU A 7 -42.88 11.16 -35.98
C GLU A 7 -42.15 10.05 -35.19
N THR A 8 -42.30 10.12 -33.88
CA THR A 8 -41.90 9.17 -32.83
C THR A 8 -42.20 7.69 -33.07
N ILE A 9 -41.27 6.80 -32.67
CA ILE A 9 -41.60 5.46 -32.15
C ILE A 9 -40.75 5.18 -30.89
N VAL A 10 -41.43 5.08 -29.76
CA VAL A 10 -40.98 4.50 -28.49
C VAL A 10 -41.35 3.00 -28.49
N PRO A 11 -40.55 2.14 -27.85
CA PRO A 11 -41.15 1.08 -27.06
C PRO A 11 -40.67 1.13 -25.62
N ASP A 12 -41.67 1.20 -24.74
CA ASP A 12 -41.62 0.79 -23.36
C ASP A 12 -41.11 -0.66 -23.27
N ASP A 13 -40.20 -0.94 -22.35
CA ASP A 13 -40.27 -2.19 -21.61
C ASP A 13 -39.87 -1.96 -20.15
N GLN A 14 -40.92 -2.00 -19.34
CA GLN A 14 -40.89 -2.10 -17.89
C GLN A 14 -40.28 -3.45 -17.51
N CYS A 15 -39.30 -3.45 -16.62
CA CYS A 15 -39.09 -4.60 -15.74
C CYS A 15 -38.93 -4.09 -14.30
N ASN A 16 -40.06 -4.15 -13.59
CA ASN A 16 -40.17 -3.88 -12.17
C ASN A 16 -39.78 -5.12 -11.35
N LEU A 17 -39.11 -4.84 -10.23
CA LEU A 17 -39.21 -5.53 -8.94
C LEU A 17 -38.72 -6.99 -8.83
N ALA A 18 -37.62 -7.16 -8.08
CA ALA A 18 -37.69 -7.93 -6.83
C ALA A 18 -36.58 -7.48 -5.86
N ALA A 19 -37.02 -6.87 -4.77
CA ALA A 19 -36.23 -6.65 -3.57
C ALA A 19 -35.89 -7.99 -2.90
N SER A 20 -34.65 -8.16 -2.47
CA SER A 20 -34.26 -9.21 -1.53
C SER A 20 -33.90 -8.57 -0.19
N THR A 21 -34.79 -8.79 0.78
CA THR A 21 -34.76 -8.46 2.21
C THR A 21 -33.58 -9.16 2.92
N PRO A 22 -33.14 -8.67 4.10
CA PRO A 22 -31.89 -9.06 4.75
C PRO A 22 -32.06 -10.32 5.60
N MET A 23 -31.02 -11.17 5.66
CA MET A 23 -30.97 -12.27 6.61
C MET A 23 -30.75 -11.74 8.04
N LYS A 24 -31.69 -12.09 8.93
CA LYS A 24 -31.56 -11.94 10.37
C LYS A 24 -30.76 -13.10 10.97
N SER A 25 -30.03 -12.73 12.01
CA SER A 25 -29.34 -13.54 13.01
C SER A 25 -30.24 -14.48 13.81
N SER A 26 -29.77 -15.68 14.11
CA SER A 26 -29.71 -16.33 15.44
C SER A 26 -29.49 -17.84 15.26
N ASP A 27 -28.39 -18.38 15.81
CA ASP A 27 -28.48 -19.22 17.01
C ASP A 27 -27.09 -19.68 17.47
N LEU A 28 -27.06 -19.92 18.77
CA LEU A 28 -25.92 -19.95 19.67
C LEU A 28 -25.29 -21.35 19.84
N ASP A 29 -24.05 -21.29 20.33
CA ASP A 29 -23.44 -22.11 21.39
C ASP A 29 -22.51 -23.30 21.09
N ASN A 30 -21.41 -23.22 21.85
CA ASN A 30 -20.53 -24.26 22.38
C ASN A 30 -19.58 -24.98 21.42
N VAL A 31 -18.27 -24.65 21.49
CA VAL A 31 -17.22 -25.62 21.86
C VAL A 31 -16.08 -24.92 22.61
N GLU A 32 -15.77 -25.49 23.76
CA GLU A 32 -14.79 -25.15 24.78
C GLU A 32 -13.34 -25.50 24.38
N SER A 33 -12.37 -24.73 24.90
CA SER A 33 -10.91 -24.92 24.69
C SER A 33 -10.30 -25.95 25.64
N PRO A 34 -9.15 -26.57 25.30
CA PRO A 34 -8.23 -27.02 26.34
C PRO A 34 -6.78 -26.52 26.21
N LYS A 35 -6.36 -25.97 27.35
CA LYS A 35 -5.06 -25.72 27.98
C LYS A 35 -3.80 -26.48 27.51
N GLU A 36 -2.71 -25.71 27.51
CA GLU A 36 -1.34 -25.95 28.04
C GLU A 36 -0.76 -27.38 28.08
N ARG A 37 0.43 -27.54 27.48
CA ARG A 37 1.31 -28.70 27.67
C ARG A 37 2.71 -28.25 28.09
N LYS A 38 3.07 -28.54 29.35
CA LYS A 38 4.45 -28.48 29.87
C LYS A 38 5.02 -29.89 29.98
N THR A 39 6.24 -30.03 29.46
CA THR A 39 7.37 -30.92 29.82
C THR A 39 7.17 -32.06 30.82
N SER A 40 7.66 -33.25 30.46
CA SER A 40 8.16 -34.26 31.40
C SER A 40 9.56 -34.76 31.01
N VAL A 41 10.42 -34.82 32.02
CA VAL A 41 11.81 -35.29 32.05
C VAL A 41 11.78 -36.79 32.41
N ALA A 42 12.52 -37.62 31.68
CA ALA A 42 12.73 -39.02 32.01
C ALA A 42 13.93 -39.18 32.96
N LYS A 43 13.71 -39.90 34.07
CA LYS A 43 14.68 -40.32 35.08
C LYS A 43 14.96 -41.81 34.83
N CYS A 44 16.21 -42.26 34.97
CA CYS A 44 16.58 -43.68 34.96
C CYS A 44 17.33 -43.99 36.26
N ASP A 45 16.84 -45.00 36.96
CA ASP A 45 17.38 -45.57 38.20
C ASP A 45 18.39 -46.70 37.89
N GLY A 46 19.25 -47.05 38.86
CA GLY A 46 19.92 -48.34 38.90
C GLY A 46 21.30 -48.36 39.57
N GLU A 47 21.32 -48.61 40.88
CA GLU A 47 22.50 -48.93 41.69
C GLU A 47 22.98 -50.38 41.50
N GLY A 48 24.28 -50.64 41.71
CA GLY A 48 24.85 -51.97 41.90
C GLY A 48 26.32 -51.93 42.33
N ASN A 49 26.61 -52.23 43.60
CA ASN A 49 27.96 -52.37 44.17
C ASN A 49 28.53 -53.80 44.01
N PRO A 50 29.86 -53.99 43.89
CA PRO A 50 30.51 -55.32 43.84
C PRO A 50 31.15 -55.75 45.19
N PRO A 51 31.52 -57.05 45.36
CA PRO A 51 32.06 -57.60 46.62
C PRO A 51 33.61 -57.63 46.70
N PRO A 52 34.23 -57.96 47.86
CA PRO A 52 35.69 -57.86 48.08
C PRO A 52 36.46 -59.20 48.26
N GLY A 53 37.79 -59.13 48.01
CA GLY A 53 38.86 -60.09 48.41
C GLY A 53 39.46 -60.85 47.22
N SER A 54 40.77 -61.14 47.07
CA SER A 54 42.04 -60.91 47.80
C SER A 54 43.23 -61.27 46.84
N PRO A 55 44.53 -61.14 47.20
CA PRO A 55 45.59 -60.62 46.31
C PRO A 55 46.53 -61.67 45.67
N GLY A 56 47.20 -61.26 44.57
CA GLY A 56 48.44 -61.90 44.10
C GLY A 56 48.68 -61.81 42.58
N GLY A 57 49.66 -61.02 42.15
CA GLY A 57 50.16 -61.04 40.76
C GLY A 57 50.85 -59.75 40.32
N SER A 58 52.16 -59.82 40.09
CA SER A 58 53.09 -58.74 39.70
C SER A 58 52.74 -58.03 38.38
N PRO A 59 53.14 -56.76 38.17
CA PRO A 59 52.59 -55.92 37.09
C PRO A 59 53.31 -56.13 35.74
N PRO A 60 52.60 -56.08 34.59
CA PRO A 60 53.24 -55.88 33.29
C PRO A 60 53.45 -54.39 33.00
N GLN A 61 54.52 -54.09 32.28
CA GLN A 61 55.02 -52.74 31.97
C GLN A 61 54.03 -51.90 31.13
N LEU A 62 53.87 -50.64 31.51
CA LEU A 62 53.09 -49.63 30.78
C LEU A 62 53.97 -48.98 29.68
N THR A 63 53.60 -49.16 28.42
CA THR A 63 54.07 -48.34 27.30
C THR A 63 53.41 -46.94 27.34
N PRO A 64 54.13 -45.82 27.12
CA PRO A 64 53.51 -44.50 27.13
C PRO A 64 52.66 -44.29 25.87
N CYS A 65 51.38 -43.97 26.08
CA CYS A 65 50.46 -43.59 25.02
C CYS A 65 50.85 -42.18 24.51
N SER A 66 51.25 -42.09 23.24
CA SER A 66 51.62 -40.84 22.57
C SER A 66 50.40 -39.92 22.37
N ILE A 67 50.44 -38.73 22.98
CA ILE A 67 49.45 -37.66 22.79
C ILE A 67 49.54 -37.15 21.34
N PRO A 68 48.44 -37.13 20.55
CA PRO A 68 48.50 -36.61 19.20
C PRO A 68 48.70 -35.08 19.22
N PRO A 69 49.44 -34.50 18.25
CA PRO A 69 49.74 -33.08 18.25
C PRO A 69 48.46 -32.27 18.06
N ARG A 70 48.25 -31.30 18.95
CA ARG A 70 47.13 -30.35 18.95
C ARG A 70 47.11 -29.63 17.58
N ARG A 71 46.13 -29.92 16.73
CA ARG A 71 45.89 -29.20 15.46
C ARG A 71 45.92 -27.69 15.76
N ARG A 72 46.88 -26.97 15.17
CA ARG A 72 46.92 -25.50 15.20
C ARG A 72 45.59 -25.01 14.63
N ARG A 73 44.76 -24.37 15.47
CA ARG A 73 43.56 -23.67 15.01
C ARG A 73 44.01 -22.61 14.01
N SER A 74 43.52 -22.69 12.78
CA SER A 74 43.60 -21.60 11.80
C SER A 74 43.20 -20.28 12.48
N PRO A 75 43.88 -19.15 12.20
CA PRO A 75 43.54 -17.87 12.83
C PRO A 75 42.07 -17.58 12.54
N ARG A 76 41.24 -17.59 13.59
CA ARG A 76 39.83 -17.22 13.48
C ARG A 76 39.82 -15.76 13.03
N ARG A 77 39.26 -15.49 11.84
CA ARG A 77 38.95 -14.12 11.44
C ARG A 77 38.13 -13.49 12.57
N PRO A 78 38.41 -12.24 12.98
CA PRO A 78 37.61 -11.59 14.00
C PRO A 78 36.14 -11.65 13.59
N GLU A 79 35.27 -12.15 14.45
CA GLU A 79 33.83 -12.11 14.22
C GLU A 79 33.41 -10.64 14.13
N VAL A 80 33.10 -10.17 12.92
CA VAL A 80 32.59 -8.82 12.71
C VAL A 80 31.11 -8.84 13.06
N SER A 81 30.78 -8.30 14.24
CA SER A 81 29.38 -8.09 14.62
C SER A 81 28.67 -7.25 13.56
N ALA A 82 27.45 -7.63 13.19
CA ALA A 82 26.60 -6.86 12.29
C ALA A 82 26.45 -5.39 12.73
N SER A 83 26.46 -5.15 14.05
CA SER A 83 26.39 -3.80 14.65
C SER A 83 27.63 -2.93 14.42
N ARG A 84 28.71 -3.49 13.87
CA ARG A 84 29.99 -2.79 13.62
C ARG A 84 30.30 -2.66 12.12
N LEU A 85 29.36 -3.01 11.25
CA LEU A 85 29.56 -2.88 9.81
C LEU A 85 29.67 -1.39 9.41
N PRO A 86 30.64 -1.02 8.56
CA PRO A 86 30.73 0.35 8.04
C PRO A 86 29.48 0.73 7.23
N LEU A 87 29.11 2.02 7.25
CA LEU A 87 27.95 2.52 6.50
C LEU A 87 27.99 2.15 5.01
N LYS A 88 29.18 2.14 4.39
CA LYS A 88 29.35 1.72 2.99
C LYS A 88 28.92 0.26 2.74
N VAL A 89 29.14 -0.62 3.71
CA VAL A 89 28.73 -2.03 3.63
C VAL A 89 27.23 -2.15 3.91
N LEU A 90 26.73 -1.46 4.94
CA LEU A 90 25.30 -1.41 5.25
C LEU A 90 24.47 -0.90 4.07
N ASN A 91 24.95 0.12 3.37
CA ASN A 91 24.29 0.65 2.19
C ASN A 91 24.14 -0.41 1.09
N LYS A 92 25.20 -1.19 0.79
CA LYS A 92 25.12 -2.31 -0.14
C LYS A 92 24.12 -3.39 0.32
N ILE A 93 24.08 -3.68 1.62
CA ILE A 93 23.12 -4.65 2.18
C ILE A 93 21.69 -4.14 1.99
N PHE A 94 21.41 -2.89 2.34
CA PHE A 94 20.07 -2.31 2.24
C PHE A 94 19.62 -2.15 0.79
N GLN A 95 20.52 -1.84 -0.14
CA GLN A 95 20.26 -1.88 -1.58
C GLN A 95 19.89 -3.28 -2.06
N TYR A 96 20.60 -4.31 -1.60
CA TYR A 96 20.30 -5.69 -1.97
C TYR A 96 18.92 -6.15 -1.44
N LEU A 97 18.63 -5.90 -0.16
CA LEU A 97 17.31 -6.18 0.43
C LEU A 97 16.20 -5.47 -0.36
N SER A 98 16.47 -4.24 -0.75
CA SER A 98 15.58 -3.41 -1.58
C SER A 98 15.35 -3.94 -3.01
N LEU A 99 16.27 -4.74 -3.55
CA LEU A 99 16.18 -5.32 -4.90
C LEU A 99 15.52 -6.71 -4.88
N LYS A 100 15.75 -7.51 -3.83
CA LYS A 100 15.28 -8.90 -3.74
C LYS A 100 13.75 -9.03 -3.61
N GLY A 101 13.09 -8.00 -3.09
CA GLY A 101 11.62 -7.92 -3.04
C GLY A 101 10.89 -7.90 -4.40
N LYS A 102 11.60 -8.00 -5.53
CA LYS A 102 11.00 -8.19 -6.86
C LYS A 102 10.80 -9.67 -7.24
N ASN A 103 11.49 -10.62 -6.62
CA ASN A 103 11.53 -12.01 -7.10
C ASN A 103 11.48 -13.01 -5.93
N PHE A 104 10.28 -13.48 -5.54
CA PHE A 104 9.98 -14.87 -5.10
C PHE A 104 8.54 -14.97 -4.55
N PHE A 105 7.70 -15.78 -5.20
CA PHE A 105 6.48 -16.43 -4.66
C PHE A 105 5.67 -15.64 -3.59
N ASN A 106 4.87 -14.65 -4.03
CA ASN A 106 3.54 -14.29 -3.51
C ASN A 106 3.21 -12.84 -3.88
N GLU A 107 2.24 -12.61 -4.75
CA GLU A 107 1.74 -11.29 -5.15
C GLU A 107 0.99 -10.54 -4.02
N HIS A 108 0.95 -11.07 -2.79
CA HIS A 108 0.04 -10.59 -1.76
C HIS A 108 0.64 -9.86 -0.56
N PHE A 109 1.97 -9.64 -0.47
CA PHE A 109 2.53 -8.88 0.65
C PHE A 109 3.88 -8.21 0.35
N LEU A 110 4.03 -6.96 0.78
CA LEU A 110 5.06 -5.99 0.38
C LEU A 110 6.46 -6.26 0.97
N PRO A 111 7.41 -6.91 0.27
CA PRO A 111 8.67 -7.34 0.88
C PRO A 111 9.59 -6.15 1.23
N TYR A 112 9.56 -5.08 0.43
CA TYR A 112 10.52 -3.98 0.49
C TYR A 112 10.59 -3.24 1.84
N PHE A 113 9.47 -2.68 2.32
CA PHE A 113 9.48 -1.95 3.60
C PHE A 113 9.53 -2.92 4.79
N ILE A 114 9.08 -4.15 4.61
CA ILE A 114 9.18 -5.21 5.61
C ILE A 114 10.64 -5.60 5.81
N ASP A 115 11.42 -5.75 4.74
CA ASP A 115 12.84 -6.09 4.81
C ASP A 115 13.67 -4.98 5.44
N LEU A 116 13.44 -3.72 5.04
CA LEU A 116 14.13 -2.57 5.65
C LEU A 116 13.68 -2.34 7.10
N ARG A 117 12.39 -2.51 7.41
CA ARG A 117 11.90 -2.44 8.80
C ARG A 117 12.47 -3.58 9.63
N SER A 118 12.54 -4.79 9.10
CA SER A 118 13.16 -5.94 9.77
C SER A 118 14.64 -5.68 10.01
N ALA A 119 15.33 -5.08 9.04
CA ALA A 119 16.71 -4.63 9.19
C ALA A 119 16.87 -3.60 10.33
N MET A 120 15.95 -2.64 10.47
CA MET A 120 15.93 -1.70 11.60
C MET A 120 15.79 -2.42 12.95
N LEU A 121 15.08 -3.56 13.00
CA LEU A 121 14.88 -4.33 14.23
C LEU A 121 16.08 -5.22 14.61
N THR A 122 17.07 -5.41 13.73
CA THR A 122 18.21 -6.31 14.00
C THR A 122 19.14 -5.80 15.08
N CYS A 123 19.49 -4.51 15.06
CA CYS A 123 20.34 -3.88 16.06
C CYS A 123 20.26 -2.35 15.99
N HIS A 124 20.67 -1.69 17.09
CA HIS A 124 20.65 -0.24 17.21
C HIS A 124 21.43 0.49 16.12
N SER A 125 22.57 -0.06 15.68
CA SER A 125 23.38 0.53 14.61
C SER A 125 22.64 0.59 13.27
N TRP A 126 21.94 -0.48 12.90
CA TRP A 126 21.18 -0.55 11.66
C TRP A 126 19.92 0.32 11.73
N ASN A 127 19.27 0.34 12.90
CA ASN A 127 18.17 1.26 13.16
C ASN A 127 18.62 2.72 12.93
N ASN A 128 19.73 3.14 13.55
CA ASN A 128 20.26 4.50 13.39
C ASN A 128 20.57 4.82 11.93
N ALA A 129 21.15 3.88 11.18
CA ALA A 129 21.49 4.08 9.78
C ALA A 129 20.24 4.31 8.89
N LEU A 130 19.13 3.63 9.19
CA LEU A 130 17.88 3.69 8.42
C LEU A 130 16.87 4.71 8.97
N ALA A 131 17.00 5.13 10.22
CA ALA A 131 16.12 6.11 10.88
C ALA A 131 16.28 7.51 10.29
N MET A 132 17.49 7.87 9.86
CA MET A 132 17.77 9.15 9.19
C MET A 132 17.14 9.14 7.79
N GLU A 133 16.03 9.84 7.60
CA GLU A 133 15.22 9.81 6.37
C GLU A 133 15.94 10.34 5.11
N ASP A 134 16.95 11.17 5.30
CA ASP A 134 17.76 11.81 4.25
C ASP A 134 19.19 11.30 4.15
N SER A 135 19.46 10.13 4.75
CA SER A 135 20.77 9.51 4.60
C SER A 135 21.10 9.16 3.15
N ASP A 136 22.39 9.06 2.84
CA ASP A 136 22.90 8.60 1.54
C ASP A 136 22.29 7.24 1.12
N ILE A 137 21.91 6.42 2.09
CA ILE A 137 21.22 5.14 1.85
C ILE A 137 19.88 5.41 1.15
N TRP A 138 19.05 6.29 1.68
CA TRP A 138 17.76 6.61 1.08
C TRP A 138 17.90 7.35 -0.25
N GLN A 139 18.89 8.24 -0.38
CA GLN A 139 19.16 8.92 -1.65
C GLN A 139 19.54 7.94 -2.77
N GLN A 140 20.40 6.96 -2.48
CA GLN A 140 20.77 5.93 -3.45
C GLN A 140 19.61 4.98 -3.75
N LEU A 141 18.79 4.64 -2.75
CA LEU A 141 17.58 3.85 -2.99
C LEU A 141 16.56 4.60 -3.84
N LEU A 142 16.42 5.91 -3.64
CA LEU A 142 15.56 6.77 -4.43
C LEU A 142 15.99 6.78 -5.90
N SER A 143 17.27 7.06 -6.16
CA SER A 143 17.82 7.12 -7.53
C SER A 143 17.78 5.78 -8.26
N LEU A 144 17.87 4.65 -7.54
CA LEU A 144 17.75 3.31 -8.11
C LEU A 144 16.31 2.91 -8.47
N LYS A 145 15.29 3.55 -7.85
CA LYS A 145 13.90 3.08 -7.93
C LYS A 145 12.97 4.04 -8.64
N LEU A 146 13.15 5.34 -8.49
CA LEU A 146 12.30 6.33 -9.14
C LEU A 146 12.71 6.49 -10.61
N PRO A 147 11.73 6.74 -11.49
CA PRO A 147 12.03 7.18 -12.84
C PRO A 147 12.79 8.50 -12.84
N GLU A 148 13.75 8.66 -13.75
CA GLU A 148 14.55 9.88 -13.89
C GLU A 148 13.66 11.13 -14.07
N ALA A 149 12.59 11.02 -14.86
CA ALA A 149 11.61 12.07 -15.07
C ALA A 149 10.93 12.58 -13.78
N ALA A 150 10.76 11.72 -12.77
CA ALA A 150 10.22 12.14 -11.47
C ALA A 150 11.27 12.81 -10.59
N VAL A 151 12.54 12.44 -10.72
CA VAL A 151 13.64 12.98 -9.91
C VAL A 151 13.99 14.41 -10.33
N VAL A 152 13.92 14.71 -11.63
CA VAL A 152 14.25 16.03 -12.19
C VAL A 152 13.11 17.04 -12.08
N ASP A 153 11.88 16.59 -11.76
CA ASP A 153 10.72 17.46 -11.60
C ASP A 153 10.81 18.24 -10.26
N PRO A 154 10.94 19.59 -10.30
CA PRO A 154 11.08 20.38 -9.08
C PRO A 154 9.77 20.53 -8.29
N PHE A 155 8.61 20.24 -8.89
CA PHE A 155 7.30 20.48 -8.28
C PHE A 155 6.66 19.20 -7.75
N LEU A 156 6.93 18.04 -8.36
CA LEU A 156 6.30 16.76 -8.01
C LEU A 156 6.44 16.39 -6.52
N PHE A 157 7.58 16.69 -5.91
CA PHE A 157 7.86 16.36 -4.51
C PHE A 157 8.02 17.58 -3.61
N ALA A 158 7.45 18.74 -3.98
CA ALA A 158 7.64 20.00 -3.26
C ALA A 158 7.32 19.90 -1.76
N GLU A 159 6.33 19.08 -1.37
CA GLU A 159 5.93 18.90 0.02
C GLU A 159 6.63 17.72 0.73
N LEU A 160 7.41 16.92 0.00
CA LEU A 160 8.12 15.76 0.56
C LEU A 160 9.56 16.13 0.89
N GLY A 161 9.76 16.52 2.15
CA GLY A 161 11.06 16.96 2.67
C GLY A 161 12.16 15.89 2.72
N SER A 162 11.86 14.60 2.52
CA SER A 162 12.86 13.54 2.64
C SER A 162 12.88 12.48 1.53
N ALA A 163 14.05 11.91 1.25
CA ALA A 163 14.21 10.83 0.26
C ALA A 163 13.37 9.59 0.61
N ARG A 164 13.30 9.24 1.90
CA ARG A 164 12.41 8.17 2.38
C ARG A 164 10.94 8.43 2.04
N LYS A 165 10.45 9.66 2.24
CA LYS A 165 9.07 10.04 1.90
C LYS A 165 8.81 9.98 0.39
N LYS A 166 9.72 10.52 -0.42
CA LYS A 166 9.64 10.44 -1.90
C LYS A 166 9.59 8.99 -2.39
N LEU A 167 10.41 8.13 -1.83
CA LEU A 167 10.41 6.71 -2.14
C LEU A 167 9.13 6.02 -1.66
N ARG A 168 8.60 6.40 -0.50
CA ARG A 168 7.28 5.93 -0.04
C ARG A 168 6.18 6.35 -1.02
N ALA A 169 6.22 7.60 -1.52
CA ALA A 169 5.25 8.09 -2.50
C ALA A 169 5.24 7.25 -3.79
N TRP A 170 6.42 6.90 -4.31
CA TRP A 170 6.56 6.03 -5.49
C TRP A 170 5.80 4.70 -5.40
N TYR A 171 5.77 4.12 -4.20
CA TYR A 171 5.09 2.85 -3.97
C TYR A 171 3.56 2.97 -3.85
N TYR A 172 3.04 4.18 -3.70
CA TYR A 172 1.60 4.46 -3.68
C TYR A 172 1.11 5.16 -4.96
N ALA A 173 2.01 5.53 -5.87
CA ALA A 173 1.70 6.14 -7.17
C ALA A 173 0.75 5.26 -8.02
N TRP A 174 0.30 5.76 -9.17
CA TRP A 174 -0.61 5.04 -10.06
C TRP A 174 -0.08 3.68 -10.51
N ASN A 175 -0.96 2.69 -10.60
CA ASN A 175 -0.62 1.34 -11.03
C ASN A 175 -0.75 1.20 -12.55
N THR A 176 0.30 0.75 -13.22
CA THR A 176 0.29 0.46 -14.66
C THR A 176 -0.49 -0.81 -15.01
N ASP A 177 -0.65 -1.70 -14.04
CA ASP A 177 -1.29 -3.00 -14.23
C ASP A 177 -2.78 -2.99 -13.81
N ASP A 178 -3.22 -1.88 -13.20
CA ASP A 178 -4.56 -1.72 -12.65
C ASP A 178 -5.17 -0.36 -13.05
N ILE A 179 -5.44 -0.26 -14.35
CA ILE A 179 -5.76 0.96 -15.09
C ILE A 179 -6.67 0.61 -16.27
N SER A 180 -7.54 1.53 -16.71
CA SER A 180 -8.27 1.38 -17.97
C SER A 180 -7.31 1.23 -19.15
N ARG A 181 -7.69 0.42 -20.15
CA ARG A 181 -6.94 0.26 -21.41
C ARG A 181 -6.77 1.56 -22.22
N ASN A 182 -7.60 2.57 -21.96
CA ASN A 182 -7.53 3.88 -22.62
C ASN A 182 -6.65 4.88 -21.86
N ASN A 183 -6.08 4.48 -20.73
CA ASN A 183 -5.18 5.30 -19.93
C ASN A 183 -3.77 4.70 -19.96
N TYR A 184 -2.76 5.53 -19.75
CA TYR A 184 -1.40 5.07 -19.49
C TYR A 184 -0.71 5.96 -18.46
N VAL A 185 0.22 5.41 -17.70
CA VAL A 185 1.02 6.18 -16.75
C VAL A 185 2.21 6.80 -17.49
N ARG A 186 2.42 8.11 -17.31
CA ARG A 186 3.56 8.86 -17.86
C ARG A 186 4.90 8.33 -17.35
N THR A 187 5.98 8.75 -17.99
CA THR A 187 7.35 8.32 -17.68
C THR A 187 7.80 8.68 -16.26
N ASN A 188 7.21 9.71 -15.63
CA ASN A 188 7.45 10.01 -14.22
C ASN A 188 6.85 8.94 -13.28
N GLY A 189 5.86 8.17 -13.73
CA GLY A 189 5.16 7.14 -12.99
C GLY A 189 4.20 7.62 -11.90
N PHE A 190 3.95 8.93 -11.80
CA PHE A 190 3.02 9.58 -10.85
C PHE A 190 1.82 10.22 -11.54
N THR A 191 1.88 10.42 -12.86
CA THR A 191 0.84 11.06 -13.66
C THR A 191 0.19 10.03 -14.58
N VAL A 192 -1.13 9.91 -14.55
CA VAL A 192 -1.89 9.15 -15.54
C VAL A 192 -2.33 10.09 -16.66
N HIS A 193 -2.25 9.62 -17.91
CA HIS A 193 -2.77 10.32 -19.09
C HIS A 193 -3.91 9.51 -19.69
N ARG A 194 -5.03 10.18 -19.98
CA ARG A 194 -6.18 9.57 -20.67
C ARG A 194 -6.12 9.83 -22.18
N GLN A 195 -6.20 8.77 -22.98
CA GLN A 195 -6.31 8.88 -24.44
C GLN A 195 -7.64 9.52 -24.85
N PRO A 196 -7.70 10.23 -26.00
CA PRO A 196 -8.91 10.90 -26.47
C PRO A 196 -9.94 9.92 -27.08
N VAL A 197 -10.47 9.04 -26.23
CA VAL A 197 -11.49 8.04 -26.61
C VAL A 197 -12.88 8.59 -26.29
N ALA A 198 -13.76 8.63 -27.29
CA ALA A 198 -15.14 9.07 -27.12
C ALA A 198 -16.01 8.01 -26.43
N GLN A 199 -17.10 8.43 -25.79
CA GLN A 199 -18.09 7.55 -25.16
C GLN A 199 -17.49 6.53 -24.19
N SER A 200 -16.51 6.96 -23.39
CA SER A 200 -15.82 6.12 -22.42
C SER A 200 -15.51 6.92 -21.16
N THR A 201 -15.75 6.33 -19.99
CA THR A 201 -15.17 6.77 -18.72
C THR A 201 -14.04 5.82 -18.36
N ASP A 202 -12.89 6.37 -17.99
CA ASP A 202 -11.67 5.61 -17.79
C ASP A 202 -11.02 5.96 -16.45
N GLY A 203 -10.76 4.95 -15.64
CA GLY A 203 -10.19 5.07 -14.31
C GLY A 203 -8.81 4.46 -14.15
N VAL A 204 -8.23 4.70 -12.97
CA VAL A 204 -6.96 4.14 -12.53
C VAL A 204 -6.96 3.99 -11.00
N ARG A 205 -6.28 2.96 -10.48
CA ARG A 205 -6.00 2.78 -9.05
C ARG A 205 -4.52 2.98 -8.72
N GLY A 206 -4.24 3.36 -7.49
CA GLY A 206 -2.88 3.36 -6.94
C GLY A 206 -2.30 1.95 -6.81
N LYS A 207 -0.97 1.82 -6.81
CA LYS A 207 -0.24 0.54 -6.66
C LYS A 207 -0.56 -0.18 -5.35
N ARG A 208 -0.90 0.57 -4.29
CA ARG A 208 -1.07 0.03 -2.94
C ARG A 208 -2.35 0.55 -2.30
N GLY A 209 -3.11 -0.40 -1.78
CA GLY A 209 -4.26 -0.11 -0.95
C GLY A 209 -3.86 0.07 0.52
N VAL A 210 -4.67 0.82 1.24
CA VAL A 210 -4.57 1.15 2.66
C VAL A 210 -5.68 0.44 3.42
N SER A 211 -5.39 -0.02 4.64
CA SER A 211 -6.36 -0.74 5.47
C SER A 211 -6.22 -0.46 6.97
N GLN A 212 -5.21 0.31 7.37
CA GLN A 212 -4.90 0.64 8.77
C GLN A 212 -4.23 2.01 8.82
N GLY A 213 -4.50 2.80 9.86
CA GLY A 213 -3.95 4.15 10.03
C GLY A 213 -4.58 5.20 9.11
N VAL A 214 -3.98 6.38 9.11
CA VAL A 214 -4.44 7.54 8.33
C VAL A 214 -3.50 7.80 7.16
N HIS A 215 -4.08 8.02 5.98
CA HIS A 215 -3.35 8.12 4.72
C HIS A 215 -3.81 9.34 3.91
N ALA A 216 -2.86 10.17 3.48
CA ALA A 216 -3.09 11.35 2.66
C ALA A 216 -2.46 11.22 1.26
N PHE A 217 -3.22 11.58 0.23
CA PHE A 217 -2.83 11.57 -1.18
C PHE A 217 -3.12 12.93 -1.80
N ASP A 218 -2.09 13.63 -2.23
CA ASP A 218 -2.24 14.85 -3.03
C ASP A 218 -2.56 14.46 -4.46
N ILE A 219 -3.60 15.06 -5.02
CA ILE A 219 -4.09 14.80 -6.36
C ILE A 219 -4.24 16.15 -7.07
N THR A 220 -3.60 16.25 -8.23
CA THR A 220 -3.64 17.43 -9.11
C THR A 220 -4.12 17.00 -10.48
N TRP A 221 -5.08 17.75 -11.01
CA TRP A 221 -5.72 17.47 -12.28
C TRP A 221 -5.34 18.57 -13.28
N ASP A 222 -4.59 18.15 -14.29
CA ASP A 222 -4.09 19.02 -15.35
C ASP A 222 -4.96 18.86 -16.60
N GLY A 223 -5.44 20.00 -17.09
CA GLY A 223 -6.37 20.10 -18.21
C GLY A 223 -7.85 20.12 -17.81
N PRO A 224 -8.75 20.22 -18.81
CA PRO A 224 -10.19 20.33 -18.56
C PRO A 224 -10.77 19.06 -17.92
N LEU A 225 -11.68 19.24 -16.98
CA LEU A 225 -12.39 18.12 -16.33
C LEU A 225 -13.36 17.39 -17.27
N GLY A 226 -13.88 18.09 -18.29
CA GLY A 226 -14.97 17.58 -19.12
C GLY A 226 -16.30 17.55 -18.37
N THR A 227 -17.17 16.59 -18.72
CA THR A 227 -18.48 16.42 -18.07
C THR A 227 -18.41 15.59 -16.79
N VAL A 228 -17.35 14.81 -16.60
CA VAL A 228 -17.15 13.94 -15.43
C VAL A 228 -15.67 13.88 -15.08
N ALA A 229 -15.35 14.26 -13.84
CA ALA A 229 -14.02 14.10 -13.26
C ALA A 229 -14.19 13.75 -11.79
N VAL A 230 -13.90 12.49 -11.44
CA VAL A 230 -14.17 11.98 -10.10
C VAL A 230 -12.87 11.60 -9.42
N VAL A 231 -12.70 12.06 -8.19
CA VAL A 231 -11.59 11.70 -7.30
C VAL A 231 -12.13 10.94 -6.09
N GLY A 232 -11.46 9.87 -5.68
CA GLY A 232 -11.84 9.15 -4.48
C GLY A 232 -11.02 7.91 -4.26
N PHE A 233 -11.70 6.83 -3.86
CA PHE A 233 -11.05 5.57 -3.52
C PHE A 233 -11.97 4.39 -3.84
N ALA A 234 -11.37 3.22 -4.02
CA ALA A 234 -12.07 2.03 -4.45
C ALA A 234 -11.48 0.76 -3.85
N THR A 235 -12.27 -0.31 -3.82
CA THR A 235 -11.73 -1.66 -3.62
C THR A 235 -11.02 -2.13 -4.88
N LYS A 236 -10.32 -3.27 -4.80
CA LYS A 236 -9.72 -3.92 -5.97
C LYS A 236 -10.75 -4.42 -6.99
N HIS A 237 -12.03 -4.47 -6.63
CA HIS A 237 -13.10 -5.04 -7.44
C HIS A 237 -13.89 -4.01 -8.25
N ALA A 238 -13.74 -2.71 -7.94
CA ALA A 238 -14.43 -1.66 -8.68
C ALA A 238 -14.05 -1.68 -10.18
N ALA A 239 -15.01 -1.40 -11.05
CA ALA A 239 -14.72 -1.26 -12.47
C ALA A 239 -13.84 -0.02 -12.72
N LEU A 240 -12.90 -0.13 -13.67
CA LEU A 240 -12.05 0.99 -14.10
C LEU A 240 -12.38 1.49 -15.51
N GLN A 241 -13.40 0.92 -16.16
CA GLN A 241 -13.85 1.38 -17.46
C GLN A 241 -15.35 1.12 -17.62
N CYS A 242 -16.06 2.06 -18.21
CA CYS A 242 -17.42 1.86 -18.70
C CYS A 242 -17.68 2.66 -19.98
N ALA A 243 -18.72 2.27 -20.72
CA ALA A 243 -19.18 3.02 -21.89
C ALA A 243 -20.03 4.23 -21.44
N GLY A 244 -19.94 5.32 -22.20
CA GLY A 244 -20.61 6.59 -21.91
C GLY A 244 -19.80 7.50 -20.99
N TYR A 245 -20.40 8.64 -20.62
CA TYR A 245 -19.79 9.65 -19.75
C TYR A 245 -20.47 9.62 -18.38
N ILE A 246 -20.08 8.64 -17.57
CA ILE A 246 -20.69 8.35 -16.26
C ILE A 246 -19.66 8.58 -15.15
N ALA A 247 -20.09 9.10 -14.00
CA ALA A 247 -19.31 9.12 -12.77
C ALA A 247 -19.06 7.68 -12.26
N LEU A 248 -18.04 7.02 -12.82
CA LEU A 248 -17.75 5.61 -12.59
C LEU A 248 -17.40 5.32 -11.12
N LEU A 249 -16.55 6.14 -10.51
CA LEU A 249 -16.29 6.02 -9.07
C LEU A 249 -17.52 6.48 -8.27
N GLY A 250 -18.05 5.58 -7.45
CA GLY A 250 -19.30 5.77 -6.73
C GLY A 250 -20.54 5.22 -7.44
N SER A 251 -20.41 4.70 -8.67
CA SER A 251 -21.53 4.09 -9.40
C SER A 251 -21.95 2.73 -8.83
N ASP A 252 -21.08 2.08 -8.05
CA ASP A 252 -21.29 0.79 -7.41
C ASP A 252 -20.93 0.84 -5.91
N ASP A 253 -21.09 -0.28 -5.23
CA ASP A 253 -20.73 -0.46 -3.81
C ASP A 253 -19.23 -0.68 -3.59
N GLN A 254 -18.44 -0.75 -4.67
CA GLN A 254 -17.00 -0.99 -4.63
C GLN A 254 -16.17 0.30 -4.66
N SER A 255 -16.79 1.46 -4.80
CA SER A 255 -16.09 2.74 -4.95
C SER A 255 -16.82 3.92 -4.32
N TRP A 256 -16.05 4.94 -3.95
CA TRP A 256 -16.53 6.21 -3.38
C TRP A 256 -15.87 7.35 -4.16
N GLY A 257 -16.67 8.31 -4.62
CA GLY A 257 -16.20 9.34 -5.53
C GLY A 257 -16.76 10.71 -5.25
N TRP A 258 -15.91 11.74 -5.32
CA TRP A 258 -16.31 13.14 -5.38
C TRP A 258 -16.17 13.63 -6.82
N ASN A 259 -17.28 13.95 -7.47
CA ASN A 259 -17.30 14.53 -8.80
C ASN A 259 -17.01 16.03 -8.72
N LEU A 260 -15.87 16.44 -9.27
CA LEU A 260 -15.33 17.80 -9.22
C LEU A 260 -16.06 18.77 -10.16
N VAL A 261 -16.77 18.26 -11.18
CA VAL A 261 -17.59 19.07 -12.09
C VAL A 261 -18.87 19.53 -11.38
N ASP A 262 -19.45 18.55 -10.69
CA ASP A 262 -20.59 18.52 -9.80
C ASP A 262 -20.58 19.33 -8.51
N ASN A 263 -19.44 19.18 -7.85
CA ASN A 263 -19.35 19.16 -6.40
C ASN A 263 -20.33 18.17 -5.73
N VAL A 264 -20.48 16.94 -6.25
CA VAL A 264 -21.37 15.91 -5.67
C VAL A 264 -20.60 14.66 -5.25
N LEU A 265 -20.96 14.12 -4.09
CA LEU A 265 -20.46 12.84 -3.59
C LEU A 265 -21.32 11.68 -4.10
N MET A 266 -20.66 10.59 -4.51
CA MET A 266 -21.26 9.41 -5.13
C MET A 266 -20.82 8.14 -4.40
N HIS A 267 -21.77 7.25 -4.11
CA HIS A 267 -21.52 5.88 -3.67
C HIS A 267 -22.74 5.00 -3.93
N ASN A 268 -22.55 3.74 -4.33
CA ASN A 268 -23.61 2.78 -4.57
C ASN A 268 -24.69 3.31 -5.54
N GLY A 269 -24.24 3.97 -6.62
CA GLY A 269 -25.12 4.57 -7.64
C GLY A 269 -25.93 5.77 -7.16
N THR A 270 -25.69 6.24 -5.93
CA THR A 270 -26.50 7.28 -5.28
C THR A 270 -25.70 8.54 -5.05
N GLN A 271 -26.31 9.69 -5.33
CA GLN A 271 -25.79 11.01 -4.95
C GLN A 271 -26.00 11.23 -3.44
N LEU A 272 -24.93 11.37 -2.68
CA LEU A 272 -24.97 11.62 -1.23
C LEU A 272 -25.16 13.10 -0.88
N GLY A 273 -25.01 13.98 -1.87
CA GLY A 273 -25.22 15.42 -1.74
C GLY A 273 -24.01 16.25 -2.15
N VAL A 274 -24.19 17.57 -2.05
CA VAL A 274 -23.18 18.57 -2.42
C VAL A 274 -22.02 18.59 -1.41
N TYR A 275 -20.79 18.69 -1.93
CA TYR A 275 -19.56 18.74 -1.16
C TYR A 275 -18.56 19.75 -1.77
N PRO A 276 -17.94 20.64 -0.96
CA PRO A 276 -18.10 20.78 0.49
C PRO A 276 -19.50 21.24 0.92
N LYS A 277 -19.89 20.94 2.17
CA LYS A 277 -21.21 21.32 2.73
C LYS A 277 -21.27 22.82 3.05
N MET A 278 -21.32 23.65 2.02
CA MET A 278 -21.46 25.09 2.12
C MET A 278 -22.32 25.66 0.99
N ASN A 279 -22.73 26.92 1.13
CA ASN A 279 -23.46 27.60 0.08
C ASN A 279 -22.52 27.94 -1.09
N ASN A 280 -22.88 27.55 -2.31
CA ASN A 280 -22.10 27.75 -3.53
C ASN A 280 -20.62 27.29 -3.39
N PRO A 281 -20.37 25.98 -3.22
CA PRO A 281 -19.02 25.46 -3.04
C PRO A 281 -18.13 25.83 -4.24
N PRO A 282 -16.88 26.25 -3.99
CA PRO A 282 -15.97 26.63 -5.07
C PRO A 282 -15.74 25.43 -5.98
N LYS A 283 -15.79 25.66 -7.29
CA LYS A 283 -15.46 24.63 -8.28
C LYS A 283 -13.96 24.33 -8.24
N TYR A 284 -13.60 23.18 -8.77
CA TYR A 284 -12.21 22.83 -8.96
C TYR A 284 -11.54 23.77 -9.98
N GLU A 285 -10.35 24.25 -9.65
CA GLU A 285 -9.50 25.06 -10.53
C GLU A 285 -8.39 24.18 -11.12
N VAL A 286 -8.23 24.20 -12.44
CA VAL A 286 -7.25 23.35 -13.13
C VAL A 286 -5.84 23.59 -12.58
N GLY A 287 -5.13 22.50 -12.24
CA GLY A 287 -3.80 22.53 -11.66
C GLY A 287 -3.77 22.74 -10.15
N GLU A 288 -4.92 22.95 -9.50
CA GLU A 288 -4.94 23.01 -8.04
C GLU A 288 -4.79 21.62 -7.42
N LYS A 289 -4.32 21.62 -6.17
CA LYS A 289 -4.11 20.40 -5.40
C LYS A 289 -5.29 20.16 -4.46
N ILE A 290 -5.89 18.98 -4.59
CA ILE A 290 -6.80 18.41 -3.60
C ILE A 290 -6.09 17.29 -2.88
N ARG A 291 -6.19 17.24 -1.55
CA ARG A 291 -5.69 16.13 -0.76
C ARG A 291 -6.84 15.22 -0.34
N LEU A 292 -6.80 13.96 -0.75
CA LEU A 292 -7.66 12.90 -0.24
C LEU A 292 -7.06 12.35 1.05
N VAL A 293 -7.84 12.34 2.13
CA VAL A 293 -7.48 11.68 3.39
C VAL A 293 -8.42 10.52 3.67
N VAL A 294 -7.83 9.33 3.90
CA VAL A 294 -8.54 8.11 4.30
C VAL A 294 -8.09 7.73 5.71
N ASP A 295 -9.00 7.84 6.67
CA ASP A 295 -8.81 7.38 8.05
C ASP A 295 -9.41 5.97 8.17
N CYS A 296 -8.53 4.96 8.10
CA CYS A 296 -8.92 3.55 8.16
C CYS A 296 -9.33 3.12 9.58
N GLU A 297 -8.99 3.90 10.62
CA GLU A 297 -9.32 3.58 12.02
C GLU A 297 -10.70 4.12 12.39
N LYS A 298 -11.03 5.33 11.92
CA LYS A 298 -12.36 5.95 12.10
C LYS A 298 -13.35 5.57 11.02
N HIS A 299 -12.93 4.87 9.97
CA HIS A 299 -13.78 4.48 8.84
C HIS A 299 -14.43 5.68 8.14
N VAL A 300 -13.64 6.74 7.95
CA VAL A 300 -14.05 7.97 7.27
C VAL A 300 -13.05 8.39 6.21
N ALA A 301 -13.53 9.13 5.21
CA ALA A 301 -12.69 9.80 4.23
C ALA A 301 -13.19 11.22 4.00
N TYR A 302 -12.25 12.11 3.72
CA TYR A 302 -12.50 13.52 3.50
C TYR A 302 -11.45 14.11 2.57
N PHE A 303 -11.68 15.34 2.14
CA PHE A 303 -10.77 16.08 1.30
C PHE A 303 -10.29 17.35 1.99
N GLU A 304 -9.10 17.78 1.64
CA GLU A 304 -8.54 19.06 2.00
C GLU A 304 -8.19 19.84 0.72
N ARG A 305 -8.35 21.16 0.75
CA ARG A 305 -7.96 22.08 -0.32
C ARG A 305 -7.17 23.22 0.31
N ASN A 306 -5.98 23.53 -0.20
CA ASN A 306 -5.08 24.53 0.40
C ASN A 306 -4.82 24.30 1.91
N SER A 307 -4.70 23.03 2.33
CA SER A 307 -4.57 22.60 3.74
C SER A 307 -5.80 22.89 4.62
N GLU A 308 -6.94 23.25 4.04
CA GLU A 308 -8.20 23.43 4.75
C GLU A 308 -9.06 22.17 4.67
N PHE A 309 -9.59 21.73 5.82
CA PHE A 309 -10.50 20.60 5.93
C PHE A 309 -11.90 20.93 5.39
N LEU A 310 -12.36 20.16 4.39
CA LEU A 310 -13.64 20.42 3.71
C LEU A 310 -14.84 19.68 4.33
N GLY A 311 -14.67 19.04 5.49
CA GLY A 311 -15.69 18.22 6.13
C GLY A 311 -15.60 16.74 5.74
N ILE A 312 -16.24 15.87 6.53
CA ILE A 312 -16.31 14.43 6.24
C ILE A 312 -17.12 14.22 4.96
N ALA A 313 -16.50 13.61 3.95
CA ALA A 313 -17.14 13.26 2.68
C ALA A 313 -17.87 11.92 2.80
N PHE A 314 -17.17 10.90 3.29
CA PHE A 314 -17.71 9.54 3.44
C PHE A 314 -17.51 9.06 4.87
N SER A 315 -18.55 8.44 5.43
CA SER A 315 -18.52 7.79 6.74
C SER A 315 -18.96 6.34 6.63
N HIS A 316 -18.70 5.56 7.68
CA HIS A 316 -19.06 4.14 7.75
C HIS A 316 -18.42 3.31 6.62
N ILE A 317 -17.21 3.69 6.20
CA ILE A 317 -16.48 2.97 5.16
C ILE A 317 -16.12 1.58 5.70
N PRO A 318 -16.47 0.49 5.01
CA PRO A 318 -16.15 -0.86 5.47
C PRO A 318 -14.64 -1.05 5.71
N PRO A 319 -14.22 -1.92 6.65
CA PRO A 319 -12.82 -2.21 6.97
C PRO A 319 -12.13 -3.02 5.85
N LEU A 320 -12.10 -2.47 4.64
CA LEU A 320 -11.55 -3.06 3.43
C LEU A 320 -10.18 -2.47 3.12
N ARG A 321 -9.47 -3.12 2.21
CA ARG A 321 -8.28 -2.54 1.59
C ARG A 321 -8.72 -1.59 0.48
N LEU A 322 -8.47 -0.30 0.67
CA LEU A 322 -8.93 0.79 -0.21
C LEU A 322 -7.76 1.38 -0.98
N TYR A 323 -7.95 1.61 -2.27
CA TYR A 323 -6.94 2.15 -3.17
C TYR A 323 -7.38 3.56 -3.57
N PRO A 324 -6.48 4.56 -3.55
CA PRO A 324 -6.82 5.85 -4.16
C PRO A 324 -7.13 5.61 -5.64
N ALA A 325 -8.15 6.30 -6.16
CA ALA A 325 -8.63 6.11 -7.51
C ALA A 325 -9.17 7.42 -8.10
N VAL A 326 -9.08 7.53 -9.41
CA VAL A 326 -9.75 8.59 -10.19
C VAL A 326 -10.44 8.00 -11.41
N CYS A 327 -11.45 8.68 -11.94
CA CYS A 327 -11.99 8.40 -13.28
C CYS A 327 -12.32 9.68 -14.05
N ALA A 328 -12.05 9.66 -15.36
CA ALA A 328 -12.13 10.82 -16.23
C ALA A 328 -12.81 10.48 -17.57
N VAL A 329 -13.39 11.49 -18.21
CA VAL A 329 -13.96 11.40 -19.57
C VAL A 329 -13.30 12.33 -20.58
N TYR A 330 -12.56 13.33 -20.12
CA TYR A 330 -11.91 14.29 -21.02
C TYR A 330 -10.69 13.67 -21.70
N GLY A 331 -10.52 13.91 -23.00
CA GLY A 331 -9.36 13.42 -23.75
C GLY A 331 -8.12 14.25 -23.45
N ASN A 332 -6.97 13.59 -23.34
CA ASN A 332 -5.67 14.23 -23.05
C ASN A 332 -5.57 14.92 -21.70
N THR A 333 -6.47 14.62 -20.76
CA THR A 333 -6.30 15.08 -19.38
C THR A 333 -5.25 14.25 -18.66
N GLU A 334 -4.57 14.90 -17.72
CA GLU A 334 -3.54 14.30 -16.91
C GLU A 334 -3.89 14.43 -15.43
N VAL A 335 -3.66 13.37 -14.65
CA VAL A 335 -3.91 13.40 -13.21
C VAL A 335 -2.69 12.88 -12.48
N THR A 336 -2.09 13.75 -11.66
CA THR A 336 -0.91 13.43 -10.86
C THR A 336 -1.33 13.10 -9.43
N MET A 337 -0.77 12.04 -8.86
CA MET A 337 -1.00 11.67 -7.45
C MET A 337 0.31 11.45 -6.69
N VAL A 338 0.45 12.09 -5.53
CA VAL A 338 1.61 11.97 -4.64
C VAL A 338 1.14 11.60 -3.24
N TYR A 339 1.59 10.45 -2.74
CA TYR A 339 1.27 10.04 -1.37
C TYR A 339 2.15 10.76 -0.35
N VAL A 340 1.50 11.40 0.62
CA VAL A 340 2.15 12.30 1.60
C VAL A 340 2.55 11.55 2.88
N GLY A 341 1.78 10.52 3.24
CA GLY A 341 1.94 9.84 4.52
C GLY A 341 0.69 9.94 5.38
N SER A 342 0.87 9.82 6.69
CA SER A 342 -0.17 10.23 7.63
C SER A 342 -0.12 11.75 7.74
N PRO A 343 -1.24 12.46 7.55
CA PRO A 343 -1.27 13.91 7.69
C PRO A 343 -0.82 14.27 9.11
N GLN A 344 0.11 15.21 9.21
CA GLN A 344 0.46 15.80 10.51
C GLN A 344 -0.75 16.64 10.89
N MET A 345 -1.46 16.26 11.95
CA MET A 345 -2.45 17.14 12.56
C MET A 345 -1.75 18.47 12.85
N GLY A 346 -2.21 19.54 12.19
CA GLY A 346 -1.78 20.91 12.48
C GLY A 346 -2.18 21.34 13.87
#